data_AF-A0A9Q4Q1Q4-F1
#
_entry.id   AF-A0A9Q4Q1Q4-F1
#
_cell.length_a   1.000
_cell.length_b   1.000
_cell.length_c   1.000
_cell.angle_alpha   90.00
_cell.angle_beta   90.00
_cell.angle_gamma   90.00
#
_symmetry.space_group_name_H-M   'P 1'
#
loop_
_entity.id
_entity.type
_entity.pdbx_description
1 polymer ?
#
loop_
_entity_poly.entity_id
_entity_poly.type
_entity_poly.pdbx_seq_one_letter_code
_entity_poly.pdbx_strand_id
1 'polypeptide(L)'
;MVPAPDTGPPPDDDPSTAATGSSGGRSNPFARHVSRIVDRFGDLGGFVAVPLLLALVEVEKVRRAIGPVGRGFSINLELLLPSPLVTLWRFAEPPEPSEPFAGSPRDESFGSPSFGESAPGSGSTTPTRSTGAGGTDVTIETPVETVEVPLEAIGTETMVWLGLALVAYGVISAILMAAYVGGIDRRLRDEPVAIGSCVVTYAPRFVLYNLVVFGAFLLVVPVFVLVPPLVVLAIPAIIVLGYLFYPVPFLFVVGETPFLEAFRRSVRLTTAGGPVLSFALWHVVVGAVSSLVLSLLVSAGGAGSLLALLGSAPLALVLTAATVSFFQEFLESDGLETTDGSRSDGRGTDETDEYGFVVD
;
A
#
# COMPACT_ATOMS: atom_id res chain seq x y z
N MET A 1 0.68 -2.08 84.84
CA MET A 1 0.64 -3.46 84.32
C MET A 1 -0.38 -3.48 83.20
N VAL A 2 0.10 -3.49 81.95
CA VAL A 2 -0.70 -3.52 80.73
C VAL A 2 -0.43 -4.88 80.07
N PRO A 3 -1.44 -5.67 79.68
CA PRO A 3 -1.21 -6.95 79.03
C PRO A 3 -0.74 -6.75 77.58
N ALA A 4 0.20 -7.58 77.15
CA ALA A 4 0.72 -7.60 75.79
C ALA A 4 -0.33 -8.14 74.80
N PRO A 5 -0.39 -7.61 73.57
CA PRO A 5 -1.24 -8.17 72.52
C PRO A 5 -0.64 -9.44 71.92
N ASP A 6 -1.46 -10.47 71.83
CA ASP A 6 -1.27 -11.72 71.09
C ASP A 6 -0.91 -11.44 69.62
N THR A 7 0.25 -11.93 69.19
CA THR A 7 0.63 -12.07 67.78
C THR A 7 0.35 -13.51 67.35
N GLY A 8 -0.90 -13.80 66.95
CA GLY A 8 -1.21 -15.01 66.20
C GLY A 8 -0.73 -14.87 64.75
N PRO A 9 -0.22 -15.93 64.11
CA PRO A 9 0.17 -15.90 62.71
C PRO A 9 -1.07 -15.71 61.80
N PRO A 10 -0.94 -15.00 60.66
CA PRO A 10 -2.03 -14.83 59.73
C PRO A 10 -2.42 -16.17 59.07
N PRO A 11 -3.70 -16.36 58.72
CA PRO A 11 -4.15 -17.54 57.99
C PRO A 11 -3.60 -17.52 56.55
N ASP A 12 -2.99 -18.63 56.15
CA ASP A 12 -2.58 -18.94 54.78
C ASP A 12 -3.83 -19.17 53.90
N ASP A 13 -4.48 -18.07 53.51
CA ASP A 13 -5.46 -18.06 52.42
C ASP A 13 -4.72 -17.85 51.10
N ASP A 14 -4.01 -18.88 50.62
CA ASP A 14 -3.58 -18.96 49.22
C ASP A 14 -4.76 -19.54 48.42
N PRO A 15 -5.58 -18.72 47.72
CA PRO A 15 -6.45 -19.27 46.71
C PRO A 15 -5.56 -19.88 45.64
N SER A 16 -5.60 -21.20 45.56
CA SER A 16 -5.10 -21.96 44.42
C SER A 16 -5.56 -21.24 43.14
N THR A 17 -4.64 -20.49 42.54
CA THR A 17 -4.82 -19.90 41.23
C THR A 17 -4.85 -21.09 40.30
N ALA A 18 -6.07 -21.60 40.11
CA ALA A 18 -6.40 -22.48 39.03
C ALA A 18 -5.86 -21.79 37.78
N ALA A 19 -4.73 -22.32 37.32
CA ALA A 19 -4.17 -22.11 35.99
C ALA A 19 -5.25 -22.57 35.03
N THR A 20 -6.23 -21.70 34.86
CA THR A 20 -7.24 -21.79 33.84
C THR A 20 -6.45 -21.50 32.60
N GLY A 21 -5.99 -22.58 31.98
CA GLY A 21 -5.43 -22.59 30.65
C GLY A 21 -6.47 -22.01 29.71
N SER A 22 -6.56 -20.69 29.67
CA SER A 22 -6.97 -19.99 28.49
C SER A 22 -5.82 -20.19 27.51
N SER A 23 -5.88 -21.31 26.81
CA SER A 23 -5.66 -21.32 25.36
C SER A 23 -6.69 -20.37 24.71
N GLY A 24 -6.72 -19.11 25.16
CA GLY A 24 -7.49 -18.02 24.62
C GLY A 24 -6.98 -17.86 23.21
N GLY A 25 -7.88 -18.12 22.27
CA GLY A 25 -7.55 -18.23 20.86
C GLY A 25 -6.58 -17.11 20.48
N ARG A 26 -5.42 -17.50 19.93
CA ARG A 26 -4.41 -16.55 19.42
C ARG A 26 -5.13 -15.60 18.49
N SER A 27 -5.55 -14.47 19.03
CA SER A 27 -6.25 -13.45 18.26
C SER A 27 -5.29 -13.02 17.18
N ASN A 28 -5.72 -13.17 15.93
CA ASN A 28 -4.93 -12.80 14.76
C ASN A 28 -4.36 -11.39 15.00
N PRO A 29 -3.02 -11.19 14.90
CA PRO A 29 -2.39 -9.91 15.19
C PRO A 29 -3.05 -8.78 14.40
N PHE A 30 -3.40 -9.02 13.14
CA PHE A 30 -4.09 -8.05 12.30
C PHE A 30 -5.44 -7.62 12.89
N ALA A 31 -6.29 -8.56 13.31
CA ALA A 31 -7.60 -8.27 13.86
C ALA A 31 -7.53 -7.44 15.15
N ARG A 32 -6.51 -7.69 15.98
CA ARG A 32 -6.24 -6.91 17.20
C ARG A 32 -5.89 -5.45 16.89
N HIS A 33 -5.03 -5.21 15.90
CA HIS A 33 -4.70 -3.85 15.50
C HIS A 33 -5.90 -3.15 14.88
N VAL A 34 -6.67 -3.84 14.01
CA VAL A 34 -7.89 -3.26 13.44
C VAL A 34 -8.91 -2.90 14.51
N SER A 35 -9.19 -3.78 15.48
CA SER A 35 -10.14 -3.47 16.57
C SER A 35 -9.69 -2.27 17.38
N ARG A 36 -8.39 -2.22 17.75
CA ARG A 36 -7.79 -1.07 18.46
C ARG A 36 -7.99 0.24 17.70
N ILE A 37 -7.85 0.22 16.38
CA ILE A 37 -8.04 1.41 15.54
C ILE A 37 -9.52 1.79 15.41
N VAL A 38 -10.41 0.82 15.28
CA VAL A 38 -11.86 1.07 15.21
C VAL A 38 -12.37 1.71 16.51
N ASP A 39 -11.89 1.23 17.66
CA ASP A 39 -12.24 1.80 18.97
C ASP A 39 -11.73 3.26 19.12
N ARG A 40 -10.60 3.58 18.49
CA ARG A 40 -9.99 4.92 18.48
C ARG A 40 -10.32 5.73 17.22
N PHE A 41 -11.28 5.31 16.41
CA PHE A 41 -11.53 5.92 15.11
C PHE A 41 -11.92 7.40 15.23
N GLY A 42 -12.63 7.78 16.30
CA GLY A 42 -12.99 9.16 16.59
C GLY A 42 -11.78 10.10 16.72
N ASP A 43 -10.68 9.60 17.27
CA ASP A 43 -9.42 10.36 17.42
C ASP A 43 -8.67 10.55 16.09
N LEU A 44 -8.92 9.66 15.14
CA LEU A 44 -8.25 9.63 13.84
C LEU A 44 -9.11 10.21 12.71
N GLY A 45 -10.37 10.56 12.98
CA GLY A 45 -11.36 10.96 11.96
C GLY A 45 -10.89 12.08 11.03
N GLY A 46 -10.08 13.02 11.52
CA GLY A 46 -9.51 14.10 10.70
C GLY A 46 -8.62 13.60 9.55
N PHE A 47 -7.99 12.43 9.71
CA PHE A 47 -7.14 11.82 8.68
C PHE A 47 -7.93 11.14 7.56
N VAL A 48 -9.25 10.90 7.72
CA VAL A 48 -10.12 10.35 6.66
C VAL A 48 -10.17 11.28 5.44
N ALA A 49 -9.99 12.59 5.66
CA ALA A 49 -9.98 13.58 4.59
C ALA A 49 -8.85 13.33 3.57
N VAL A 50 -7.69 12.80 3.98
CA VAL A 50 -6.54 12.61 3.09
C VAL A 50 -6.82 11.59 1.97
N PRO A 51 -7.18 10.32 2.25
CA PRO A 51 -7.50 9.34 1.20
C PRO A 51 -8.73 9.75 0.38
N LEU A 52 -9.69 10.46 0.99
CA LEU A 52 -10.86 10.98 0.27
C LEU A 52 -10.47 12.05 -0.75
N LEU A 53 -9.67 13.04 -0.34
CA LEU A 53 -9.20 14.10 -1.23
C LEU A 53 -8.31 13.53 -2.33
N LEU A 54 -7.42 12.58 -2.00
CA LEU A 54 -6.59 11.90 -3.00
C LEU A 54 -7.45 11.16 -4.04
N ALA A 55 -8.49 10.45 -3.61
CA ALA A 55 -9.40 9.80 -4.53
C ALA A 55 -10.18 10.81 -5.40
N LEU A 56 -10.50 12.00 -4.87
CA LEU A 56 -11.18 13.07 -5.63
C LEU A 56 -10.28 13.78 -6.64
N VAL A 57 -8.98 13.85 -6.40
CA VAL A 57 -7.99 14.45 -7.33
C VAL A 57 -7.87 13.64 -8.63
N GLU A 58 -8.19 12.34 -8.60
CA GLU A 58 -8.31 11.50 -9.80
C GLU A 58 -9.64 11.76 -10.54
N VAL A 59 -9.82 13.01 -10.98
CA VAL A 59 -11.10 13.54 -11.53
C VAL A 59 -11.63 12.71 -12.68
N GLU A 60 -10.75 12.18 -13.55
CA GLU A 60 -11.18 11.37 -14.69
C GLU A 60 -11.78 10.04 -14.22
N LYS A 61 -11.17 9.39 -13.22
CA LYS A 61 -11.73 8.16 -12.63
C LYS A 61 -13.06 8.44 -11.93
N VAL A 62 -13.16 9.56 -11.20
CA VAL A 62 -14.42 10.01 -10.58
C VAL A 62 -15.50 10.23 -11.63
N ARG A 63 -15.16 10.96 -12.71
CA ARG A 63 -16.08 11.26 -13.82
C ARG A 63 -16.54 9.99 -14.51
N ARG A 64 -15.63 9.06 -14.78
CA ARG A 64 -15.91 7.76 -15.39
C ARG A 64 -16.80 6.89 -14.50
N ALA A 65 -16.54 6.86 -13.19
CA ALA A 65 -17.35 6.10 -12.23
C ALA A 65 -18.77 6.67 -12.02
N ILE A 66 -18.98 7.97 -12.24
CA ILE A 66 -20.29 8.64 -12.14
C ILE A 66 -21.00 8.68 -13.51
N GLY A 67 -20.26 8.46 -14.60
CA GLY A 67 -20.76 8.52 -15.96
C GLY A 67 -21.86 7.48 -16.29
N PRO A 68 -22.60 7.68 -17.39
CA PRO A 68 -23.65 6.74 -17.81
C PRO A 68 -23.10 5.33 -17.96
N VAL A 69 -23.79 4.37 -17.34
CA VAL A 69 -23.38 2.96 -17.19
C VAL A 69 -22.95 2.34 -18.52
N GLY A 70 -21.64 2.27 -18.76
CA GLY A 70 -21.08 1.32 -19.71
C GLY A 70 -21.19 -0.08 -19.10
N ARG A 71 -21.74 -1.06 -19.85
CA ARG A 71 -21.84 -2.47 -19.43
C ARG A 71 -20.46 -3.14 -19.43
N GLY A 72 -19.55 -2.67 -18.56
CA GLY A 72 -18.24 -3.27 -18.34
C GLY A 72 -18.09 -3.63 -16.87
N PHE A 73 -17.62 -4.84 -16.59
CA PHE A 73 -17.25 -5.27 -15.24
C PHE A 73 -15.74 -5.52 -15.23
N SER A 74 -15.00 -4.68 -14.52
CA SER A 74 -13.56 -4.81 -14.27
C SER A 74 -13.35 -5.30 -12.84
N ILE A 75 -12.84 -6.52 -12.68
CA ILE A 75 -12.23 -6.95 -11.41
C ILE A 75 -10.74 -6.67 -11.55
N ASN A 76 -10.22 -5.71 -10.78
CA ASN A 76 -8.78 -5.54 -10.64
C ASN A 76 -8.37 -6.17 -9.29
N LEU A 77 -7.71 -7.33 -9.36
CA LEU A 77 -7.10 -7.97 -8.19
C LEU A 77 -5.67 -7.44 -8.07
N GLU A 78 -5.50 -6.19 -7.64
CA GLU A 78 -4.17 -5.72 -7.26
C GLU A 78 -3.75 -6.37 -5.95
N LEU A 79 -2.53 -6.92 -5.92
CA LEU A 79 -1.93 -7.39 -4.68
C LEU A 79 -1.65 -6.17 -3.79
N LEU A 80 -2.60 -5.88 -2.88
CA LEU A 80 -2.58 -4.76 -1.96
C LEU A 80 -1.56 -4.99 -0.83
N LEU A 81 -0.29 -4.85 -1.17
CA LEU A 81 0.75 -4.71 -0.17
C LEU A 81 0.49 -3.45 0.67
N PRO A 82 0.77 -3.47 1.99
CA PRO A 82 0.54 -2.32 2.85
C PRO A 82 1.28 -1.09 2.31
N SER A 83 0.52 -0.05 2.00
CA SER A 83 1.00 1.19 1.42
C SER A 83 0.62 2.35 2.31
N PRO A 84 1.49 3.37 2.45
CA PRO A 84 1.18 4.54 3.26
C PRO A 84 0.02 5.38 2.70
N LEU A 85 -0.23 5.30 1.39
CA LEU A 85 -1.37 5.96 0.73
C LEU A 85 -2.21 4.87 0.05
N VAL A 86 -3.42 4.70 0.54
CA VAL A 86 -4.43 3.81 -0.02
C VAL A 86 -5.61 4.67 -0.43
N THR A 87 -6.01 4.59 -1.70
CA THR A 87 -7.13 5.35 -2.27
C THR A 87 -8.19 4.38 -2.81
N LEU A 88 -9.40 4.89 -3.09
CA LEU A 88 -10.48 4.09 -3.71
C LEU A 88 -10.00 3.36 -4.97
N TRP A 89 -9.26 4.06 -5.82
CA TRP A 89 -8.89 3.58 -7.15
C TRP A 89 -7.87 2.46 -7.13
N ARG A 90 -7.24 2.21 -5.98
CA ARG A 90 -6.42 1.03 -5.74
C ARG A 90 -7.25 -0.23 -5.50
N PHE A 91 -8.51 -0.07 -5.12
CA PHE A 91 -9.43 -1.17 -4.85
C PHE A 91 -10.35 -1.47 -6.04
N ALA A 92 -10.70 -0.44 -6.82
CA ALA A 92 -11.67 -0.56 -7.90
C ALA A 92 -11.28 0.34 -9.08
N GLU A 93 -11.12 -0.28 -10.25
CA GLU A 93 -10.95 0.43 -11.52
C GLU A 93 -12.33 0.75 -12.12
N PRO A 94 -12.63 2.01 -12.47
CA PRO A 94 -13.86 2.32 -13.19
C PRO A 94 -13.83 1.68 -14.60
N PRO A 95 -14.97 1.20 -15.12
CA PRO A 95 -15.02 0.52 -16.42
C PRO A 95 -14.59 1.46 -17.55
N GLU A 96 -13.72 0.99 -18.45
CA GLU A 96 -13.26 1.76 -19.60
C GLU A 96 -14.45 2.25 -20.44
N PRO A 97 -14.38 3.50 -20.97
CA PRO A 97 -15.37 3.97 -21.91
C PRO A 97 -15.38 3.03 -23.12
N SER A 98 -16.58 2.73 -23.62
CA SER A 98 -16.70 2.00 -24.87
C SER A 98 -16.07 2.88 -25.95
N GLU A 99 -14.93 2.45 -26.51
CA GLU A 99 -14.43 3.08 -27.72
C GLU A 99 -15.59 3.06 -28.73
N PRO A 100 -15.97 4.21 -29.30
CA PRO A 100 -16.85 4.16 -30.45
C PRO A 100 -16.07 3.37 -31.48
N PHE A 101 -16.51 2.13 -31.75
CA PHE A 101 -16.13 1.41 -32.94
C PHE A 101 -16.21 2.44 -34.06
N ALA A 102 -15.06 2.85 -34.58
CA ALA A 102 -14.98 3.57 -35.82
C ALA A 102 -15.42 2.57 -36.89
N GLY A 103 -16.73 2.32 -36.93
CA GLY A 103 -17.41 1.87 -38.11
C GLY A 103 -17.05 2.92 -39.13
N SER A 104 -16.14 2.54 -40.03
CA SER A 104 -15.88 3.27 -41.27
C SER A 104 -17.19 3.91 -41.72
N PRO A 105 -17.21 5.23 -41.97
CA PRO A 105 -18.36 5.85 -42.58
C PRO A 105 -18.56 5.15 -43.92
N ARG A 106 -19.49 4.19 -43.95
CA ARG A 106 -20.05 3.73 -45.20
C ARG A 106 -20.72 4.97 -45.76
N ASP A 107 -20.07 5.54 -46.76
CA ASP A 107 -20.68 6.38 -47.77
C ASP A 107 -22.08 5.84 -48.07
N GLU A 108 -23.10 6.45 -47.48
CA GLU A 108 -24.43 6.46 -48.06
C GLU A 108 -24.36 7.41 -49.26
N SER A 109 -23.62 6.97 -50.28
CA SER A 109 -23.69 7.55 -51.60
C SER A 109 -25.08 7.22 -52.12
N PHE A 110 -25.89 8.27 -52.25
CA PHE A 110 -27.15 8.29 -52.97
C PHE A 110 -26.97 7.70 -54.38
N GLY A 111 -27.16 6.37 -54.50
CA GLY A 111 -27.21 5.65 -55.76
C GLY A 111 -28.62 5.68 -56.32
N SER A 112 -28.82 6.43 -57.40
CA SER A 112 -30.02 6.41 -58.22
C SER A 112 -30.39 4.98 -58.67
N PRO A 113 -31.67 4.68 -58.94
CA PRO A 113 -32.08 3.35 -59.38
C PRO A 113 -31.58 3.11 -60.81
N SER A 114 -30.56 2.25 -60.95
CA SER A 114 -30.17 1.67 -62.23
C SER A 114 -30.99 0.40 -62.45
N PHE A 115 -31.92 0.48 -63.41
CA PHE A 115 -32.45 -0.67 -64.11
C PHE A 115 -31.34 -1.26 -64.98
N GLY A 116 -31.15 -2.59 -64.93
CA GLY A 116 -30.47 -3.30 -66.02
C GLY A 116 -29.64 -4.52 -65.62
N GLU A 117 -30.02 -5.64 -66.21
CA GLU A 117 -29.17 -6.76 -66.65
C GLU A 117 -28.65 -7.79 -65.62
N SER A 118 -29.31 -8.93 -65.65
CA SER A 118 -28.90 -10.22 -65.08
C SER A 118 -27.66 -10.81 -65.78
N ALA A 119 -26.68 -11.28 -65.01
CA ALA A 119 -25.79 -12.39 -65.42
C ALA A 119 -25.19 -13.10 -64.19
N PRO A 120 -25.22 -14.45 -64.11
CA PRO A 120 -24.57 -15.21 -63.05
C PRO A 120 -23.19 -15.71 -63.50
N GLY A 121 -22.18 -15.57 -62.63
CA GLY A 121 -20.83 -16.06 -62.90
C GLY A 121 -19.98 -16.12 -61.64
N SER A 122 -20.09 -17.25 -60.93
CA SER A 122 -19.30 -17.60 -59.76
C SER A 122 -17.83 -17.84 -60.14
N GLY A 123 -16.88 -17.24 -59.42
CA GLY A 123 -15.45 -17.43 -59.64
C GLY A 123 -14.58 -16.67 -58.65
N SER A 124 -14.31 -17.31 -57.52
CA SER A 124 -13.48 -16.84 -56.40
C SER A 124 -12.09 -16.33 -56.82
N THR A 125 -11.79 -15.07 -56.52
CA THR A 125 -10.42 -14.56 -56.38
C THR A 125 -10.31 -13.84 -55.04
N THR A 126 -9.71 -14.51 -54.06
CA THR A 126 -9.27 -13.91 -52.80
C THR A 126 -8.19 -12.86 -53.07
N PRO A 127 -8.34 -11.59 -52.65
CA PRO A 127 -7.22 -10.68 -52.56
C PRO A 127 -6.55 -10.87 -51.20
N THR A 128 -5.27 -11.22 -51.29
CA THR A 128 -4.27 -11.27 -50.23
C THR A 128 -4.29 -10.00 -49.40
N ARG A 129 -4.59 -10.14 -48.11
CA ARG A 129 -4.44 -9.08 -47.10
C ARG A 129 -2.95 -8.74 -46.99
N SER A 130 -2.54 -7.57 -47.47
CA SER A 130 -1.21 -7.03 -47.21
C SER A 130 -1.14 -6.58 -45.76
N THR A 131 -0.28 -7.23 -44.99
CA THR A 131 0.13 -6.83 -43.65
C THR A 131 0.92 -5.52 -43.75
N GLY A 132 0.26 -4.40 -43.41
CA GLY A 132 0.89 -3.09 -43.26
C GLY A 132 1.71 -3.02 -41.98
N ALA A 133 2.84 -2.33 -42.08
CA ALA A 133 3.94 -2.24 -41.14
C ALA A 133 3.55 -1.84 -39.71
N GLY A 134 4.34 -2.33 -38.75
CA GLY A 134 4.17 -2.07 -37.33
C GLY A 134 4.56 -0.64 -36.96
N GLY A 135 3.59 0.09 -36.42
CA GLY A 135 3.86 1.16 -35.45
C GLY A 135 3.91 0.51 -34.07
N THR A 136 5.00 0.70 -33.34
CA THR A 136 5.12 0.28 -31.94
C THR A 136 4.55 1.39 -31.07
N ASP A 137 3.22 1.49 -31.00
CA ASP A 137 2.56 2.31 -30.00
C ASP A 137 2.76 1.65 -28.64
N VAL A 138 3.44 2.36 -27.72
CA VAL A 138 3.64 1.93 -26.33
C VAL A 138 2.73 2.78 -25.47
N THR A 139 1.64 2.18 -25.02
CA THR A 139 0.68 2.78 -24.10
C THR A 139 1.29 2.82 -22.70
N ILE A 140 1.62 4.01 -22.19
CA ILE A 140 1.98 4.20 -20.78
C ILE A 140 0.73 4.70 -20.06
N GLU A 141 0.07 3.81 -19.32
CA GLU A 141 -1.05 4.17 -18.46
C GLU A 141 -0.52 5.03 -17.30
N THR A 142 -0.88 6.32 -17.30
CA THR A 142 -0.71 7.18 -16.13
C THR A 142 -2.08 7.47 -15.51
N PRO A 143 -2.19 7.70 -14.18
CA PRO A 143 -3.46 7.87 -13.47
C PRO A 143 -4.34 9.04 -13.93
N VAL A 144 -3.86 9.90 -14.83
CA VAL A 144 -4.55 11.14 -15.25
C VAL A 144 -4.87 11.14 -16.75
N GLU A 145 -4.14 10.42 -17.61
CA GLU A 145 -4.38 10.37 -19.05
C GLU A 145 -3.59 9.22 -19.71
N THR A 146 -4.22 8.45 -20.61
CA THR A 146 -3.51 7.57 -21.57
C THR A 146 -2.99 8.44 -22.70
N VAL A 147 -1.78 8.98 -22.52
CA VAL A 147 -1.10 9.73 -23.59
C VAL A 147 -0.28 8.74 -24.42
N GLU A 148 -0.76 8.43 -25.62
CA GLU A 148 0.05 7.77 -26.66
C GLU A 148 1.13 8.77 -27.09
N VAL A 149 2.30 8.72 -26.46
CA VAL A 149 3.44 9.54 -26.87
C VAL A 149 4.26 8.72 -27.85
N PRO A 150 4.23 9.02 -29.16
CA PRO A 150 5.14 8.38 -30.10
C PRO A 150 6.56 8.63 -29.61
N LEU A 151 7.33 7.56 -29.40
CA LEU A 151 8.70 7.61 -28.86
C LEU A 151 9.61 8.55 -29.68
N GLU A 152 9.25 8.76 -30.94
CA GLU A 152 9.88 9.64 -31.92
C GLU A 152 9.67 11.14 -31.64
N ALA A 153 8.59 11.50 -30.92
CA ALA A 153 8.24 12.87 -30.52
C ALA A 153 8.74 13.24 -29.12
N ILE A 154 9.39 12.31 -28.41
CA ILE A 154 10.01 12.58 -27.10
C ILE A 154 11.30 13.39 -27.33
N GLY A 155 11.14 14.67 -27.67
CA GLY A 155 12.24 15.61 -27.74
C GLY A 155 12.87 15.80 -26.36
N THR A 156 14.12 16.28 -26.32
CA THR A 156 14.83 16.59 -25.06
C THR A 156 14.02 17.50 -24.14
N GLU A 157 13.21 18.40 -24.70
CA GLU A 157 12.30 19.27 -23.95
C GLU A 157 11.22 18.48 -23.18
N THR A 158 10.59 17.49 -23.81
CA THR A 158 9.58 16.64 -23.14
C THR A 158 10.19 15.80 -22.02
N MET A 159 11.42 15.30 -22.18
CA MET A 159 12.15 14.59 -21.11
C MET A 159 12.42 15.50 -19.92
N VAL A 160 12.78 16.78 -20.15
CA VAL A 160 13.00 17.75 -19.07
C VAL A 160 11.69 18.02 -18.32
N TRP A 161 10.60 18.27 -19.04
CA TRP A 161 9.28 18.47 -18.41
C TRP A 161 8.79 17.24 -17.65
N LEU A 162 8.97 16.06 -18.22
CA LEU A 162 8.63 14.79 -17.58
C LEU A 162 9.45 14.57 -16.29
N GLY A 163 10.76 14.82 -16.35
CA GLY A 163 11.63 14.75 -15.19
C GLY A 163 11.23 15.75 -14.10
N LEU A 164 10.90 16.99 -14.48
CA LEU A 164 10.41 18.01 -13.55
C LEU A 164 9.07 17.63 -12.92
N ALA A 165 8.13 17.12 -13.71
CA ALA A 165 6.83 16.65 -13.24
C ALA A 165 6.99 15.48 -12.25
N LEU A 166 7.89 14.53 -12.54
CA LEU A 166 8.20 13.40 -11.68
C LEU A 166 8.80 13.84 -10.34
N VAL A 167 9.72 14.82 -10.36
CA VAL A 167 10.30 15.40 -9.14
C VAL A 167 9.23 16.13 -8.33
N ALA A 168 8.42 16.97 -8.98
CA ALA A 168 7.34 17.70 -8.32
C ALA A 168 6.33 16.74 -7.66
N TYR A 169 5.91 15.71 -8.39
CA TYR A 169 5.06 14.64 -7.89
C TYR A 169 5.70 13.92 -6.71
N GLY A 170 6.97 13.53 -6.81
CA GLY A 170 7.72 12.87 -5.75
C GLY A 170 7.78 13.69 -4.46
N VAL A 171 7.97 15.01 -4.57
CA VAL A 171 7.98 15.94 -3.44
C VAL A 171 6.58 16.07 -2.81
N ILE A 172 5.55 16.29 -3.61
CA ILE A 172 4.16 16.41 -3.12
C ILE A 172 3.75 15.11 -2.42
N SER A 173 4.00 13.97 -3.05
CA SER A 173 3.74 12.63 -2.50
C SER A 173 4.49 12.40 -1.19
N ALA A 174 5.76 12.81 -1.11
CA ALA A 174 6.56 12.70 0.11
C ALA A 174 6.02 13.56 1.27
N ILE A 175 5.60 14.80 0.99
CA ILE A 175 4.98 15.68 1.99
C ILE A 175 3.68 15.06 2.50
N LEU A 176 2.84 14.53 1.60
CA LEU A 176 1.58 13.90 1.95
C LEU A 176 1.80 12.63 2.80
N MET A 177 2.72 11.75 2.40
CA MET A 177 3.07 10.56 3.18
C MET A 177 3.60 10.91 4.56
N ALA A 178 4.51 11.89 4.65
CA ALA A 178 5.08 12.36 5.91
C ALA A 178 4.02 12.94 6.85
N ALA A 179 3.13 13.79 6.33
CA ALA A 179 2.03 14.38 7.08
C ALA A 179 1.02 13.32 7.54
N TYR A 180 0.62 12.43 6.64
CA TYR A 180 -0.41 11.43 6.89
C TYR A 180 0.06 10.34 7.85
N VAL A 181 1.14 9.64 7.53
CA VAL A 181 1.66 8.54 8.36
C VAL A 181 2.23 9.08 9.68
N GLY A 182 2.96 10.20 9.63
CA GLY A 182 3.48 10.86 10.83
C GLY A 182 2.39 11.40 11.74
N GLY A 183 1.31 11.94 11.18
CA GLY A 183 0.16 12.37 11.96
C GLY A 183 -0.57 11.21 12.65
N ILE A 184 -0.75 10.08 11.95
CA ILE A 184 -1.34 8.87 12.52
C ILE A 184 -0.46 8.31 13.64
N ASP A 185 0.84 8.15 13.43
CA ASP A 185 1.78 7.63 14.44
C ASP A 185 1.71 8.45 15.74
N ARG A 186 1.81 9.78 15.63
CA ARG A 186 1.73 10.67 16.79
C ARG A 186 0.38 10.59 17.50
N ARG A 187 -0.72 10.55 16.76
CA ARG A 187 -2.05 10.47 17.37
C ARG A 187 -2.25 9.13 18.09
N LEU A 188 -1.70 8.04 17.55
CA LEU A 188 -1.71 6.73 18.21
C LEU A 188 -0.88 6.70 19.50
N ARG A 189 0.15 7.55 19.61
CA ARG A 189 0.92 7.79 20.84
C ARG A 189 0.30 8.82 21.79
N ASP A 190 -0.94 9.26 21.53
CA ASP A 190 -1.63 10.31 22.29
C ASP A 190 -0.91 11.68 22.28
N GLU A 191 -0.07 11.91 21.27
CA GLU A 191 0.60 13.20 21.07
C GLU A 191 -0.25 14.18 20.24
N PRO A 192 -0.05 15.50 20.41
CA PRO A 192 -0.68 16.49 19.54
C PRO A 192 -0.20 16.37 18.09
N VAL A 193 -1.12 16.51 17.15
CA VAL A 193 -0.82 16.42 15.71
C VAL A 193 -0.08 17.69 15.27
N ALA A 194 1.24 17.58 15.06
CA ALA A 194 2.08 18.67 14.56
C ALA A 194 2.51 18.38 13.11
N ILE A 195 1.60 18.57 12.15
CA ILE A 195 1.80 18.23 10.72
C ILE A 195 3.10 18.84 10.17
N GLY A 196 3.38 20.11 10.44
CA GLY A 196 4.60 20.77 9.97
C GLY A 196 5.88 20.10 10.48
N SER A 197 5.88 19.67 11.75
CA SER A 197 7.00 18.92 12.33
C SER A 197 7.15 17.55 11.68
N CYS A 198 6.05 16.83 11.42
CA CYS A 198 6.08 15.56 10.70
C CYS A 198 6.65 15.72 9.28
N VAL A 199 6.23 16.75 8.54
CA VAL A 199 6.71 17.01 7.19
C VAL A 199 8.21 17.31 7.18
N VAL A 200 8.68 18.23 8.04
CA VAL A 200 10.11 18.59 8.10
C VAL A 200 10.97 17.39 8.48
N THR A 201 10.48 16.54 9.39
CA THR A 201 11.23 15.39 9.90
C THR A 201 11.26 14.23 8.90
N TYR A 202 10.12 13.91 8.26
CA TYR A 202 9.97 12.68 7.49
C TYR A 202 9.99 12.89 5.97
N ALA A 203 9.56 14.04 5.45
CA ALA A 203 9.46 14.25 3.99
C ALA A 203 10.80 14.06 3.25
N PRO A 204 11.97 14.51 3.74
CA PRO A 204 13.24 14.26 3.04
C PRO A 204 13.53 12.78 2.79
N ARG A 205 13.17 11.91 3.75
CA ARG A 205 13.33 10.45 3.63
C ARG A 205 12.39 9.87 2.57
N PHE A 206 11.15 10.36 2.54
CA PHE A 206 10.18 9.97 1.52
C PHE A 206 10.53 10.50 0.12
N VAL A 207 11.13 11.70 0.00
CA VAL A 207 11.64 12.20 -1.29
C VAL A 207 12.73 11.29 -1.81
N LEU A 208 13.69 10.92 -0.96
CA LEU A 208 14.77 10.01 -1.33
C LEU A 208 14.23 8.62 -1.71
N TYR A 209 13.23 8.12 -0.99
CA TYR A 209 12.53 6.89 -1.32
C TYR A 209 11.86 6.94 -2.69
N ASN A 210 11.07 8.00 -2.96
CA ASN A 210 10.42 8.19 -4.27
C ASN A 210 11.46 8.29 -5.40
N LEU A 211 12.57 9.00 -5.18
CA LEU A 211 13.64 9.10 -6.17
C LEU A 211 14.28 7.74 -6.49
N VAL A 212 14.50 6.89 -5.47
CA VAL A 212 15.00 5.53 -5.68
C VAL A 212 14.00 4.68 -6.45
N VAL A 213 12.72 4.72 -6.09
CA VAL A 213 11.66 3.97 -6.77
C VAL A 213 11.53 4.41 -8.23
N PHE A 214 11.47 5.72 -8.49
CA PHE A 214 11.40 6.27 -9.83
C PHE A 214 12.66 5.98 -10.65
N GLY A 215 13.85 6.12 -10.05
CA GLY A 215 15.11 5.77 -10.69
C GLY A 215 15.20 4.30 -11.06
N ALA A 216 14.75 3.41 -10.18
CA ALA A 216 14.67 1.97 -10.48
C ALA A 216 13.69 1.70 -11.63
N PHE A 217 12.51 2.31 -11.62
CA PHE A 217 11.53 2.18 -12.70
C PHE A 217 12.10 2.67 -14.04
N LEU A 218 12.69 3.86 -14.08
CA LEU A 218 13.32 4.43 -15.28
C LEU A 218 14.46 3.56 -15.83
N LEU A 219 15.20 2.85 -14.97
CA LEU A 219 16.25 1.92 -15.38
C LEU A 219 15.67 0.62 -15.93
N VAL A 220 14.58 0.12 -15.34
CA VAL A 220 13.98 -1.18 -15.68
C VAL A 220 13.12 -1.12 -16.95
N VAL A 221 12.38 -0.04 -17.18
CA VAL A 221 11.51 0.13 -18.37
C VAL A 221 12.22 -0.15 -19.70
N PRO A 222 13.39 0.44 -20.02
CA PRO A 222 14.06 0.18 -21.30
C PRO A 222 14.48 -1.29 -21.46
N VAL A 223 14.79 -1.98 -20.35
CA VAL A 223 15.12 -3.41 -20.37
C VAL A 223 13.90 -4.25 -20.77
N PHE A 224 12.71 -3.91 -20.27
CA PHE A 224 11.47 -4.59 -20.65
C PHE A 224 11.06 -4.33 -22.10
N VAL A 225 11.27 -3.11 -22.60
CA VAL A 225 11.03 -2.79 -24.02
C VAL A 225 11.95 -3.62 -24.93
N LEU A 226 13.21 -3.79 -24.54
CA LEU A 226 14.19 -4.56 -25.32
C LEU A 226 13.98 -6.08 -25.20
N VAL A 227 13.51 -6.56 -24.05
CA VAL A 227 13.34 -7.99 -23.76
C VAL A 227 11.95 -8.24 -23.15
N PRO A 228 10.87 -8.26 -23.97
CA PRO A 228 9.50 -8.43 -23.48
C PRO A 228 9.26 -9.69 -22.63
N PRO A 229 9.88 -10.86 -22.91
CA PRO A 229 9.71 -12.04 -22.05
C PRO A 229 10.15 -11.82 -20.60
N LEU A 230 11.03 -10.83 -20.33
CA LEU A 230 11.47 -10.48 -18.97
C LEU A 230 10.31 -9.93 -18.12
N VAL A 231 9.24 -9.40 -18.74
CA VAL A 231 8.05 -8.90 -18.04
C VAL A 231 7.37 -10.00 -17.25
N VAL A 232 7.32 -11.23 -17.77
CA VAL A 232 6.73 -12.38 -17.05
C VAL A 232 7.52 -12.68 -15.77
N LEU A 233 8.85 -12.52 -15.81
CA LEU A 233 9.73 -12.68 -14.64
C LEU A 233 9.66 -11.46 -13.70
N ALA A 234 9.32 -10.28 -14.22
CA ALA A 234 9.15 -9.07 -13.44
C ALA A 234 8.00 -9.17 -12.44
N ILE A 235 6.90 -9.84 -12.80
CA ILE A 235 5.73 -10.02 -11.93
C ILE A 235 6.11 -10.63 -10.57
N PRO A 236 6.71 -11.84 -10.50
CA PRO A 236 7.12 -12.40 -9.21
C PRO A 236 8.22 -11.57 -8.54
N ALA A 237 9.13 -10.95 -9.30
CA ALA A 237 10.17 -10.09 -8.73
C ALA A 237 9.56 -8.86 -8.04
N ILE A 238 8.57 -8.21 -8.64
CA ILE A 238 7.85 -7.07 -8.07
C ILE A 238 7.10 -7.47 -6.80
N ILE A 239 6.46 -8.65 -6.78
CA ILE A 239 5.78 -9.16 -5.58
C ILE A 239 6.77 -9.35 -4.43
N VAL A 240 7.92 -9.98 -4.71
CA VAL A 240 8.97 -10.20 -3.70
C VAL A 240 9.56 -8.87 -3.24
N LEU A 241 9.92 -7.97 -4.14
CA LEU A 241 10.47 -6.65 -3.81
C LEU A 241 9.47 -5.81 -3.01
N GLY A 242 8.20 -5.84 -3.41
CA GLY A 242 7.13 -5.17 -2.71
C GLY A 242 6.98 -5.70 -1.28
N TYR A 243 7.01 -7.01 -1.08
CA TYR A 243 7.01 -7.60 0.27
C TYR A 243 8.27 -7.23 1.07
N LEU A 244 9.46 -7.25 0.46
CA LEU A 244 10.72 -6.92 1.15
C LEU A 244 10.79 -5.46 1.59
N PHE A 245 10.17 -4.54 0.83
CA PHE A 245 10.30 -3.10 1.05
C PHE A 245 9.02 -2.40 1.55
N TYR A 246 7.88 -3.09 1.68
CA TYR A 246 6.66 -2.48 2.25
C TYR A 246 6.86 -1.88 3.66
N PRO A 247 7.71 -2.43 4.56
CA PRO A 247 7.94 -1.84 5.88
C PRO A 247 8.66 -0.49 5.84
N VAL A 248 9.50 -0.23 4.83
CA VAL A 248 10.38 0.95 4.73
C VAL A 248 9.67 2.28 5.03
N PRO A 249 8.55 2.65 4.36
CA PRO A 249 7.85 3.90 4.63
C PRO A 249 7.37 4.02 6.09
N PHE A 250 6.98 2.92 6.72
CA PHE A 250 6.55 2.91 8.12
C PHE A 250 7.75 3.01 9.08
N LEU A 251 8.88 2.39 8.74
CA LEU A 251 10.12 2.46 9.54
C LEU A 251 10.73 3.86 9.58
N PHE A 252 10.53 4.68 8.55
CA PHE A 252 10.96 6.09 8.55
C PHE A 252 10.26 6.92 9.62
N VAL A 253 9.00 6.59 9.90
CA VAL A 253 8.14 7.33 10.82
C VAL A 253 8.18 6.68 12.20
N VAL A 254 7.74 5.43 12.31
CA VAL A 254 7.53 4.76 13.58
C VAL A 254 8.85 4.49 14.32
N GLY A 255 9.85 4.01 13.58
CA GLY A 255 11.17 3.71 14.13
C GLY A 255 12.17 4.86 14.00
N GLU A 256 11.75 5.99 13.45
CA GLU A 256 12.60 7.16 13.12
C GLU A 256 13.93 6.80 12.43
N THR A 257 13.94 5.69 11.69
CA THR A 257 15.19 5.11 11.19
C THR A 257 15.78 5.93 10.03
N PRO A 258 17.12 6.06 9.96
CA PRO A 258 17.75 6.70 8.81
C PRO A 258 17.56 5.85 7.56
N PHE A 259 17.66 6.49 6.39
CA PHE A 259 17.26 5.91 5.10
C PHE A 259 17.82 4.50 4.86
N LEU A 260 19.15 4.35 4.85
CA LEU A 260 19.80 3.06 4.56
C LEU A 260 19.49 1.97 5.60
N GLU A 261 19.37 2.38 6.87
CA GLU A 261 19.08 1.43 7.95
C GLU A 261 17.64 0.92 7.87
N ALA A 262 16.69 1.77 7.45
CA ALA A 262 15.31 1.35 7.21
C ALA A 262 15.24 0.23 6.17
N PHE A 263 16.01 0.31 5.07
CA PHE A 263 16.04 -0.74 4.04
C PHE A 263 16.65 -2.04 4.56
N ARG A 264 17.79 -1.96 5.26
CA ARG A 264 18.43 -3.15 5.84
C ARG A 264 17.53 -3.83 6.87
N ARG A 265 16.93 -3.02 7.75
CA ARG A 265 15.98 -3.50 8.76
C ARG A 265 14.75 -4.10 8.09
N SER A 266 14.20 -3.47 7.05
CA SER A 266 13.08 -4.00 6.27
C SER A 266 13.36 -5.39 5.70
N VAL A 267 14.53 -5.58 5.08
CA VAL A 267 14.95 -6.90 4.56
C VAL A 267 15.10 -7.91 5.69
N ARG A 268 15.73 -7.55 6.81
CA ARG A 268 15.87 -8.45 7.97
C ARG A 268 14.51 -8.86 8.55
N LEU A 269 13.58 -7.91 8.68
CA LEU A 269 12.24 -8.14 9.21
C LEU A 269 11.43 -9.09 8.32
N THR A 270 11.49 -8.87 7.01
CA THR A 270 10.69 -9.64 6.04
C THR A 270 11.29 -11.02 5.75
N THR A 271 12.62 -11.15 5.79
CA THR A 271 13.30 -12.47 5.64
C THR A 271 13.23 -13.34 6.89
N ALA A 272 13.16 -12.73 8.09
CA ALA A 272 12.87 -13.46 9.32
C ALA A 272 11.44 -14.06 9.33
N GLY A 273 10.53 -13.48 8.55
CA GLY A 273 9.14 -13.93 8.42
C GLY A 273 8.31 -13.68 9.69
N GLY A 274 7.52 -14.67 10.09
CA GLY A 274 6.80 -14.63 11.36
C GLY A 274 5.66 -13.61 11.41
N PRO A 275 5.56 -12.75 12.46
CA PRO A 275 4.46 -11.80 12.62
C PRO A 275 4.31 -10.83 11.46
N VAL A 276 5.43 -10.39 10.85
CA VAL A 276 5.45 -9.47 9.71
C VAL A 276 4.79 -10.12 8.47
N LEU A 277 5.16 -11.37 8.16
CA LEU A 277 4.54 -12.13 7.08
C LEU A 277 3.06 -12.39 7.35
N SER A 278 2.71 -12.83 8.57
CA SER A 278 1.33 -13.10 8.95
C SER A 278 0.46 -11.84 8.86
N PHE A 279 0.97 -10.69 9.30
CA PHE A 279 0.26 -9.41 9.20
C PHE A 279 0.04 -9.01 7.73
N ALA A 280 1.09 -9.10 6.91
CA ALA A 280 1.00 -8.78 5.47
C ALA A 280 -0.02 -9.68 4.75
N LEU A 281 -0.04 -10.99 5.01
CA LEU A 281 -1.01 -11.91 4.42
C LEU A 281 -2.45 -11.54 4.78
N TRP A 282 -2.72 -11.25 6.05
CA TRP A 282 -4.06 -10.82 6.46
C TRP A 282 -4.45 -9.46 5.88
N HIS A 283 -3.51 -8.54 5.77
CA HIS A 283 -3.72 -7.26 5.11
C HIS A 283 -4.12 -7.44 3.64
N VAL A 284 -3.42 -8.32 2.91
CA VAL A 284 -3.75 -8.66 1.52
C VAL A 284 -5.13 -9.31 1.40
N VAL A 285 -5.47 -10.26 2.29
CA VAL A 285 -6.78 -10.92 2.28
C VAL A 285 -7.90 -9.90 2.51
N VAL A 286 -7.76 -9.02 3.50
CA VAL A 286 -8.77 -7.99 3.79
C VAL A 286 -8.85 -6.99 2.65
N GLY A 287 -7.71 -6.54 2.11
CA GLY A 287 -7.66 -5.69 0.93
C GLY A 287 -8.38 -6.31 -0.27
N ALA A 288 -8.16 -7.59 -0.56
CA ALA A 288 -8.81 -8.30 -1.66
C ALA A 288 -10.32 -8.42 -1.47
N VAL A 289 -10.78 -8.74 -0.25
CA VAL A 289 -12.22 -8.79 0.09
C VAL A 289 -12.86 -7.41 -0.06
N SER A 290 -12.20 -6.36 0.45
CA SER A 290 -12.67 -4.99 0.31
C SER A 290 -12.68 -4.51 -1.14
N SER A 291 -11.67 -4.88 -1.92
CA SER A 291 -11.61 -4.60 -3.36
C SER A 291 -12.82 -5.20 -4.08
N LEU A 292 -13.15 -6.47 -3.83
CA LEU A 292 -14.33 -7.10 -4.42
C LEU A 292 -15.62 -6.32 -4.10
N VAL A 293 -15.81 -5.93 -2.82
CA VAL A 293 -16.99 -5.16 -2.40
C VAL A 293 -17.01 -3.78 -3.07
N LEU A 294 -15.90 -3.05 -3.05
CA LEU A 294 -15.80 -1.72 -3.64
C LEU A 294 -15.99 -1.76 -5.17
N SER A 295 -15.43 -2.75 -5.85
CA SER A 295 -15.64 -2.98 -7.29
C SER A 295 -17.12 -3.22 -7.61
N LEU A 296 -17.83 -4.00 -6.79
CA LEU A 296 -19.27 -4.19 -6.98
C LEU A 296 -20.06 -2.89 -6.80
N LEU A 297 -19.68 -2.07 -5.81
CA LEU A 297 -20.32 -0.77 -5.58
C LEU A 297 -20.04 0.21 -6.74
N VAL A 298 -18.79 0.31 -7.20
CA VAL A 298 -18.42 1.17 -8.34
C VAL A 298 -19.10 0.69 -9.63
N SER A 299 -19.17 -0.62 -9.85
CA SER A 299 -19.84 -1.20 -11.02
C SER A 299 -21.36 -0.97 -11.03
N ALA A 300 -21.98 -0.68 -9.88
CA ALA A 300 -23.38 -0.30 -9.81
C ALA A 300 -23.65 1.11 -10.38
N GLY A 301 -22.61 1.92 -10.56
CA GLY A 301 -22.68 3.28 -11.10
C GLY A 301 -23.37 4.28 -10.17
N GLY A 302 -23.28 5.58 -10.53
CA GLY A 302 -23.99 6.66 -9.85
C GLY A 302 -23.82 6.67 -8.33
N ALA A 303 -24.89 6.34 -7.60
CA ALA A 303 -24.90 6.29 -6.13
C ALA A 303 -23.97 5.21 -5.55
N GLY A 304 -23.77 4.09 -6.25
CA GLY A 304 -22.85 3.02 -5.81
C GLY A 304 -21.41 3.52 -5.75
N SER A 305 -20.97 4.26 -6.77
CA SER A 305 -19.65 4.91 -6.82
C SER A 305 -19.44 5.91 -5.68
N LEU A 306 -20.47 6.68 -5.33
CA LEU A 306 -20.42 7.60 -4.19
C LEU A 306 -20.30 6.85 -2.85
N LEU A 307 -21.03 5.75 -2.69
CA LEU A 307 -20.90 4.89 -1.50
C LEU A 307 -19.53 4.22 -1.42
N ALA A 308 -18.98 3.78 -2.54
CA ALA A 308 -17.63 3.22 -2.60
C ALA A 308 -16.59 4.27 -2.18
N LEU A 309 -16.69 5.49 -2.73
CA LEU A 309 -15.81 6.60 -2.38
C LEU A 309 -15.88 6.92 -0.88
N LEU A 310 -17.09 7.07 -0.34
CA LEU A 310 -17.29 7.41 1.07
C LEU A 310 -16.85 6.27 2.01
N GLY A 311 -17.05 5.00 1.62
CA GLY A 311 -16.65 3.83 2.40
C GLY A 311 -15.16 3.50 2.30
N SER A 312 -14.49 3.83 1.19
CA SER A 312 -13.08 3.53 0.99
C SER A 312 -12.14 4.38 1.85
N ALA A 313 -12.49 5.64 2.10
CA ALA A 313 -11.67 6.55 2.91
C ALA A 313 -11.49 6.08 4.37
N PRO A 314 -12.54 5.74 5.14
CA PRO A 314 -12.39 5.19 6.48
C PRO A 314 -11.70 3.83 6.47
N LEU A 315 -11.98 2.98 5.48
CA LEU A 315 -11.30 1.69 5.32
C LEU A 315 -9.79 1.87 5.12
N ALA A 316 -9.38 2.75 4.20
CA ALA A 316 -7.98 3.08 3.93
C ALA A 316 -7.27 3.61 5.18
N LEU A 317 -7.94 4.47 5.95
CA LEU A 317 -7.43 4.96 7.22
C LEU A 317 -7.22 3.83 8.24
N VAL A 318 -8.22 2.96 8.41
CA VAL A 318 -8.14 1.84 9.35
C VAL A 318 -6.99 0.90 8.99
N LEU A 319 -6.85 0.56 7.71
CA LEU A 319 -5.77 -0.30 7.23
C LEU A 319 -4.38 0.32 7.43
N THR A 320 -4.24 1.61 7.14
CA THR A 320 -2.96 2.33 7.30
C THR A 320 -2.61 2.46 8.79
N ALA A 321 -3.56 2.88 9.62
CA ALA A 321 -3.34 3.03 11.06
C ALA A 321 -3.11 1.70 11.77
N ALA A 322 -3.74 0.61 11.32
CA ALA A 322 -3.46 -0.73 11.83
C ALA A 322 -2.02 -1.15 11.51
N THR A 323 -1.51 -0.80 10.33
CA THR A 323 -0.12 -1.06 9.93
C THR A 323 0.87 -0.25 10.77
N VAL A 324 0.57 1.04 11.02
CA VAL A 324 1.36 1.89 11.92
C VAL A 324 1.37 1.31 13.34
N SER A 325 0.20 0.95 13.88
CA SER A 325 0.07 0.36 15.22
C SER A 325 0.82 -0.97 15.34
N PHE A 326 0.80 -1.79 14.29
CA PHE A 326 1.57 -3.03 14.23
C PHE A 326 3.06 -2.76 14.33
N PHE A 327 3.60 -1.83 13.54
CA PHE A 327 5.03 -1.51 13.61
C PHE A 327 5.42 -0.83 14.93
N GLN A 328 4.54 -0.05 15.56
CA GLN A 328 4.80 0.51 16.89
C GLN A 328 5.02 -0.60 17.92
N GLU A 329 4.05 -1.51 18.04
CA GLU A 329 4.09 -2.63 19.01
C GLU A 329 5.26 -3.58 18.69
N PHE A 330 5.51 -3.85 17.41
CA PHE A 330 6.58 -4.75 16.97
C PHE A 330 7.97 -4.20 17.30
N LEU A 331 8.21 -2.91 17.03
CA LEU A 331 9.51 -2.28 17.28
C LEU A 331 9.78 -2.07 18.78
N GLU A 332 8.74 -1.80 19.56
CA GLU A 332 8.84 -1.72 21.02
C GLU A 332 9.22 -3.08 21.63
N SER A 333 8.59 -4.16 21.18
CA SER A 333 8.89 -5.52 21.64
C SER A 333 10.34 -5.95 21.31
N ASP A 334 10.80 -5.69 20.08
CA ASP A 334 12.18 -5.98 19.62
C ASP A 334 13.24 -5.22 20.46
N GLY A 335 12.92 -4.00 20.90
CA GLY A 335 13.80 -3.21 21.78
C GLY A 335 13.90 -3.76 23.21
N LEU A 336 12.83 -4.37 23.73
CA LEU A 336 12.82 -4.95 25.08
C LEU A 336 13.62 -6.25 25.15
N GLU A 337 13.52 -7.13 24.15
CA GLU A 337 14.28 -8.39 24.10
C GLU A 337 15.80 -8.17 24.07
N THR A 338 16.26 -7.13 23.35
CA THR A 338 17.69 -6.79 23.28
C THR A 338 18.24 -6.23 24.60
N THR A 339 17.41 -5.57 25.41
CA THR A 339 17.82 -4.96 26.67
C THR A 339 17.87 -6.00 27.81
N ASP A 340 16.93 -6.95 27.83
CA ASP A 340 16.85 -7.99 28.87
C ASP A 340 17.93 -9.07 28.69
N GLY A 341 18.26 -9.41 27.44
CA GLY A 341 19.34 -10.37 27.12
C GLY A 341 20.74 -9.93 27.59
N SER A 342 21.01 -8.62 27.69
CA SER A 342 22.29 -8.11 28.23
C SER A 342 22.37 -8.13 29.76
N ARG A 343 21.25 -8.36 30.47
CA ARG A 343 21.20 -8.33 31.95
C ARG A 343 21.36 -9.71 32.59
N SER A 344 21.31 -10.78 31.78
CA SER A 344 21.30 -12.18 32.23
C SER A 344 22.69 -12.82 32.39
N ASP A 345 23.78 -12.21 31.92
CA ASP A 345 25.13 -12.83 31.94
C ASP A 345 26.00 -12.43 33.15
N GLY A 346 25.41 -11.73 34.14
CA GLY A 346 26.14 -11.22 35.31
C GLY A 346 26.11 -12.10 36.56
N ARG A 347 25.59 -13.34 36.51
CA ARG A 347 25.41 -14.17 37.72
C ARG A 347 25.95 -15.58 37.55
N GLY A 348 27.20 -15.80 37.99
CA GLY A 348 27.67 -17.17 38.26
C GLY A 348 29.16 -17.44 38.12
N THR A 349 30.03 -16.69 38.80
CA THR A 349 31.26 -17.22 39.46
C THR A 349 31.40 -16.32 40.69
N ASP A 350 31.07 -16.72 41.92
CA ASP A 350 31.65 -17.82 42.71
C ASP A 350 33.18 -17.90 42.57
N GLU A 351 33.85 -16.97 43.25
CA GLU A 351 35.11 -17.26 43.92
C GLU A 351 34.98 -16.75 45.36
N THR A 352 34.58 -17.70 46.20
CA THR A 352 34.79 -17.68 47.65
C THR A 352 36.28 -17.87 47.94
N ASP A 353 36.73 -17.21 49.02
CA ASP A 353 38.01 -17.37 49.73
C ASP A 353 39.27 -16.87 48.95
N GLU A 354 40.24 -16.16 49.51
CA GLU A 354 41.10 -16.59 50.62
C GLU A 354 42.13 -15.47 50.93
N TYR A 355 41.75 -14.29 51.44
CA TYR A 355 42.76 -13.35 51.98
C TYR A 355 42.26 -12.64 53.24
N GLY A 356 42.33 -13.39 54.34
CA GLY A 356 42.60 -12.79 55.64
C GLY A 356 44.06 -12.34 55.69
N PHE A 357 44.29 -11.03 55.75
CA PHE A 357 45.50 -10.50 56.37
C PHE A 357 45.18 -9.18 57.09
N VAL A 358 45.20 -9.25 58.41
CA VAL A 358 45.43 -8.11 59.31
C VAL A 358 46.94 -7.96 59.40
N VAL A 359 47.46 -6.76 59.16
CA VAL A 359 48.76 -6.33 59.68
C VAL A 359 48.57 -4.93 60.26
N ASP A 360 49.08 -4.76 61.47
CA ASP A 360 48.96 -3.61 62.39
C ASP A 360 49.28 -2.22 61.80
#